data_AF-A0A1C5AY78-F1
#
_entry.id   AF-A0A1C5AY78-F1
#
_cell.length_a   1.000
_cell.length_b   1.000
_cell.length_c   1.000
_cell.angle_alpha   90.00
_cell.angle_beta   90.00
_cell.angle_gamma   90.00
#
_symmetry.space_group_name_H-M   'P 1'
#
loop_
_entity.id
_entity.type
_entity.pdbx_description
1 polymer ?
#
loop_
_entity_poly.entity_id
_entity_poly.type
_entity_poly.pdbx_seq_one_letter_code
_entity_poly.pdbx_strand_id
1 'polypeptide(L)'
;MTERNAVLRRILTVLALAAVSLIIAPSSIPAHANPVSEKIALNGNSAPGASGLDGTWSCYVPSGYTWDQVEPTGTCGSLSYRYRLRTPVSGLWACAIPFGWTYDSVRSTSVCGSTSPYQYRLLG
;
A
#
# COMPACT_ATOMS: atom_id res chain seq x y z
N MET A 1 12.76 32.94 17.02
CA MET A 1 11.75 32.77 15.94
C MET A 1 12.40 33.07 14.58
N THR A 2 13.40 32.28 14.19
CA THR A 2 14.30 32.68 13.07
C THR A 2 14.62 31.53 12.10
N GLU A 3 13.94 30.39 12.18
CA GLU A 3 14.21 29.24 11.28
C GLU A 3 13.10 28.93 10.25
N ARG A 4 11.93 29.60 10.36
CA ARG A 4 10.80 29.37 9.45
C ARG A 4 10.97 30.00 8.06
N ASN A 5 12.01 30.82 7.88
CA ASN A 5 12.19 31.66 6.70
C ASN A 5 13.13 31.04 5.64
N ALA A 6 13.82 29.93 5.96
CA ALA A 6 14.73 29.25 5.03
C ALA A 6 14.01 28.26 4.09
N VAL A 7 12.90 27.67 4.54
CA VAL A 7 12.13 26.69 3.74
C VAL A 7 11.27 27.39 2.68
N LEU A 8 10.73 28.57 2.99
CA LEU A 8 9.81 29.30 2.09
C LEU A 8 10.50 29.84 0.82
N ARG A 9 11.82 30.05 0.85
CA ARG A 9 12.60 30.51 -0.32
C ARG A 9 12.84 29.45 -1.38
N ARG A 10 12.64 28.16 -1.08
CA ARG A 10 12.84 27.08 -2.06
C ARG A 10 11.65 26.87 -3.00
N ILE A 11 10.52 27.52 -2.75
CA ILE A 11 9.25 27.25 -3.43
C ILE A 11 9.03 28.17 -4.67
N LEU A 12 9.89 29.19 -4.89
CA LEU A 12 9.62 30.27 -5.84
C LEU A 12 10.35 30.22 -7.20
N THR A 13 10.99 29.11 -7.58
CA THR A 13 11.75 29.08 -8.86
C THR A 13 11.43 27.86 -9.73
N VAL A 14 10.24 27.82 -10.35
CA VAL A 14 10.07 27.21 -11.68
C VAL A 14 8.96 27.95 -12.42
N LEU A 15 9.29 29.06 -13.09
CA LEU A 15 8.40 29.69 -14.07
C LEU A 15 9.18 29.92 -15.38
N ALA A 16 8.54 29.47 -16.47
CA ALA A 16 8.77 29.79 -17.88
C ALA A 16 9.91 29.06 -18.62
N LEU A 17 9.56 28.27 -19.64
CA LEU A 17 9.58 28.72 -21.04
C LEU A 17 8.93 27.66 -21.96
N ALA A 18 8.10 28.15 -22.88
CA ALA A 18 7.35 27.39 -23.86
C ALA A 18 8.23 26.89 -25.01
N ALA A 19 7.92 25.70 -25.54
CA ALA A 19 8.22 25.32 -26.91
C ALA A 19 7.12 24.39 -27.44
N VAL A 20 6.35 24.92 -28.38
CA VAL A 20 5.36 24.19 -29.19
C VAL A 20 6.12 23.29 -30.16
N SER A 21 5.86 21.99 -30.12
CA SER A 21 6.19 21.07 -31.22
C SER A 21 4.99 20.18 -31.51
N LEU A 22 4.31 20.50 -32.61
CA LEU A 22 3.21 19.77 -33.20
C LEU A 22 3.80 18.60 -34.03
N ILE A 23 3.58 17.34 -33.64
CA ILE A 23 3.89 16.19 -34.49
C ILE A 23 2.70 15.22 -34.46
N ILE A 24 2.41 14.71 -35.66
CA ILE A 24 1.17 14.11 -36.14
C ILE A 24 1.07 12.63 -35.73
N ALA A 25 -0.17 12.15 -35.57
CA ALA A 25 -0.62 10.84 -35.10
C ALA A 25 -0.01 9.60 -35.82
N PRO A 26 -0.18 8.37 -35.27
CA PRO A 26 -1.41 7.61 -35.57
C PRO A 26 -2.09 6.96 -34.35
N SER A 27 -3.42 6.97 -34.38
CA SER A 27 -4.34 6.27 -33.49
C SER A 27 -4.31 4.76 -33.73
N SER A 28 -3.80 3.99 -32.76
CA SER A 28 -4.10 2.57 -32.62
C SER A 28 -5.18 2.40 -31.55
N ILE A 29 -6.38 2.11 -32.02
CA ILE A 29 -7.54 1.72 -31.20
C ILE A 29 -7.27 0.29 -30.71
N PRO A 30 -7.08 0.01 -29.42
CA PRO A 30 -7.24 -1.35 -28.95
C PRO A 30 -8.73 -1.69 -29.08
N ALA A 31 -9.00 -2.72 -29.87
CA ALA A 31 -10.34 -3.26 -30.08
C ALA A 31 -11.05 -3.51 -28.74
N HIS A 32 -12.29 -3.07 -28.65
CA HIS A 32 -13.25 -3.59 -27.68
C HIS A 32 -13.34 -5.11 -27.88
N ALA A 33 -12.70 -5.89 -27.01
CA ALA A 33 -13.04 -7.29 -26.86
C ALA A 33 -14.35 -7.36 -26.05
N ASN A 34 -15.38 -7.94 -26.65
CA ASN A 34 -16.60 -8.36 -25.97
C ASN A 34 -16.25 -9.15 -24.69
N PRO A 35 -17.03 -9.05 -23.60
CA PRO A 35 -16.89 -9.97 -22.49
C PRO A 35 -17.25 -11.38 -22.98
N VAL A 36 -16.23 -12.22 -23.16
CA VAL A 36 -16.43 -13.66 -23.23
C VAL A 36 -17.01 -14.05 -21.87
N SER A 37 -18.19 -14.66 -21.92
CA SER A 37 -18.86 -15.25 -20.77
C SER A 37 -17.96 -16.33 -20.18
N GLU A 38 -17.14 -15.98 -19.20
CA GLU A 38 -16.25 -16.90 -18.52
C GLU A 38 -17.06 -17.69 -17.49
N LYS A 39 -17.29 -18.95 -17.85
CA LYS A 39 -17.75 -20.05 -17.00
C LYS A 39 -17.08 -19.96 -15.62
N ILE A 40 -17.87 -19.71 -14.58
CA ILE A 40 -17.43 -19.79 -13.17
C ILE A 40 -16.97 -21.23 -12.91
N ALA A 41 -15.66 -21.45 -12.96
CA ALA A 41 -15.03 -22.64 -12.44
C ALA A 41 -14.80 -22.41 -10.94
N LEU A 42 -15.61 -23.08 -10.12
CA LEU A 42 -15.26 -23.31 -8.71
C LEU A 42 -14.06 -24.28 -8.68
N ASN A 43 -12.85 -23.74 -8.70
CA ASN A 43 -11.67 -24.45 -8.23
C ASN A 43 -10.79 -23.49 -7.42
N GLY A 44 -10.57 -23.84 -6.16
CA GLY A 44 -9.87 -22.97 -5.23
C GLY A 44 -8.38 -23.00 -5.51
N ASN A 45 -7.85 -21.92 -6.09
CA ASN A 45 -6.47 -21.46 -5.92
C ASN A 45 -6.41 -19.95 -6.23
N SER A 46 -6.08 -19.16 -5.20
CA SER A 46 -5.58 -17.77 -5.24
C SER A 46 -6.18 -16.86 -6.31
N ALA A 47 -7.26 -16.14 -6.01
CA ALA A 47 -7.81 -15.15 -6.93
C ALA A 47 -6.89 -13.92 -7.05
N PRO A 48 -6.31 -13.63 -8.23
CA PRO A 48 -5.85 -12.29 -8.58
C PRO A 48 -7.07 -11.56 -9.15
N GLY A 49 -7.87 -10.89 -8.30
CA GLY A 49 -9.02 -10.16 -8.84
C GLY A 49 -10.15 -9.74 -7.90
N ALA A 50 -10.21 -10.20 -6.64
CA ALA A 50 -10.93 -9.41 -5.64
C ALA A 50 -10.06 -8.20 -5.33
N SER A 51 -10.56 -6.97 -5.45
CA SER A 51 -9.86 -5.79 -4.92
C SER A 51 -9.72 -5.97 -3.41
N GLY A 52 -8.65 -6.67 -3.01
CA GLY A 52 -8.35 -6.98 -1.63
C GLY A 52 -8.06 -5.70 -0.87
N LEU A 53 -8.14 -5.77 0.45
CA LEU A 53 -7.81 -4.65 1.32
C LEU A 53 -6.29 -4.40 1.39
N ASP A 54 -5.47 -5.10 0.58
CA ASP A 54 -4.02 -4.91 0.55
C ASP A 54 -3.66 -3.46 0.21
N GLY A 55 -2.75 -2.89 1.00
CA GLY A 55 -2.32 -1.50 0.89
C GLY A 55 -3.29 -0.47 1.46
N THR A 56 -4.50 -0.87 1.87
CA THR A 56 -5.49 0.07 2.44
C THR A 56 -5.28 0.30 3.95
N TRP A 57 -5.68 1.47 4.43
CA TRP A 57 -5.66 1.79 5.85
C TRP A 57 -6.99 1.41 6.53
N SER A 58 -6.91 0.72 7.66
CA SER A 58 -8.08 0.27 8.42
C SER A 58 -7.89 0.40 9.92
N CYS A 59 -8.97 0.64 10.65
CA CYS A 59 -8.98 0.69 12.12
C CYS A 59 -8.89 -0.70 12.76
N TYR A 60 -9.16 -1.76 11.99
CA TYR A 60 -9.09 -3.14 12.43
C TYR A 60 -8.46 -4.02 11.34
N VAL A 61 -7.85 -5.13 11.74
CA VAL A 61 -7.20 -6.08 10.84
C VAL A 61 -8.12 -7.30 10.66
N PRO A 62 -8.79 -7.44 9.50
CA PRO A 62 -9.65 -8.59 9.25
C PRO A 62 -8.86 -9.90 9.16
N SER A 63 -9.53 -11.02 9.42
CA SER A 63 -8.95 -12.35 9.26
C SER A 63 -8.46 -12.57 7.82
N GLY A 64 -7.31 -13.22 7.69
CA GLY A 64 -6.62 -13.40 6.40
C GLY A 64 -5.73 -12.23 5.99
N TYR A 65 -5.67 -11.15 6.78
CA TYR A 65 -4.75 -10.03 6.57
C TYR A 65 -3.75 -9.91 7.72
N THR A 66 -2.64 -9.24 7.42
CA THR A 66 -1.71 -8.68 8.40
C THR A 66 -1.58 -7.17 8.17
N TRP A 67 -0.63 -6.51 8.83
CA TRP A 67 -0.28 -5.13 8.59
C TRP A 67 1.23 -4.93 8.59
N ASP A 68 1.70 -3.98 7.80
CA ASP A 68 3.13 -3.64 7.74
C ASP A 68 3.47 -2.25 8.28
N GLN A 69 2.44 -1.43 8.56
CA GLN A 69 2.58 -0.09 9.13
C GLN A 69 1.44 0.22 10.11
N VAL A 70 1.76 1.10 11.05
CA VAL A 70 0.84 1.72 12.00
C VAL A 70 0.97 3.23 11.86
N GLU A 71 -0.14 3.94 11.77
CA GLU A 71 -0.17 5.40 11.70
C GLU A 71 -1.11 5.95 12.77
N PRO A 72 -0.70 6.99 13.53
CA PRO A 72 -1.60 7.68 14.44
C PRO A 72 -2.77 8.31 13.69
N THR A 73 -3.99 8.14 14.21
CA THR A 73 -5.19 8.78 13.65
C THR A 73 -6.23 9.06 14.72
N GLY A 74 -7.05 10.09 14.51
CA GLY A 74 -8.27 10.34 15.28
C GLY A 74 -9.53 9.76 14.65
N THR A 75 -9.41 9.06 13.52
CA THR A 75 -10.57 8.58 12.73
C THR A 75 -11.11 7.22 13.20
N CYS A 76 -10.40 6.52 14.08
CA CYS A 76 -10.75 5.17 14.53
C CYS A 76 -11.47 5.15 15.88
N GLY A 77 -12.16 6.26 16.23
CA GLY A 77 -12.91 6.38 17.47
C GLY A 77 -11.99 6.33 18.68
N SER A 78 -12.13 5.29 19.51
CA SER A 78 -11.32 5.09 20.72
C SER A 78 -9.89 4.62 20.43
N LEU A 79 -9.61 4.12 19.22
CA LEU A 79 -8.28 3.75 18.79
C LEU A 79 -7.55 4.99 18.24
N SER A 80 -6.36 5.27 18.78
CA SER A 80 -5.52 6.39 18.34
C SER A 80 -4.66 6.07 17.11
N TYR A 81 -4.88 4.93 16.45
CA TYR A 81 -4.07 4.44 15.34
C TYR A 81 -4.88 3.61 14.36
N ARG A 82 -4.35 3.50 13.14
CA ARG A 82 -4.84 2.65 12.06
C ARG A 82 -3.69 1.84 11.47
N TYR A 83 -4.04 0.76 10.79
CA TYR A 83 -3.13 -0.25 10.25
C TYR A 83 -3.17 -0.25 8.74
N ARG A 84 -2.00 -0.34 8.09
CA ARG A 84 -1.93 -0.57 6.65
C ARG A 84 -2.03 -2.07 6.40
N LEU A 85 -3.20 -2.51 5.95
CA LEU A 85 -3.51 -3.92 5.73
C LEU A 85 -2.69 -4.48 4.59
N ARG A 86 -2.19 -5.70 4.76
CA ARG A 86 -1.48 -6.46 3.73
C ARG A 86 -1.98 -7.88 3.64
N THR A 87 -2.04 -8.42 2.42
CA THR A 87 -2.21 -9.85 2.21
C THR A 87 -0.88 -10.54 2.51
N PRO A 88 -0.86 -11.56 3.38
CA PRO A 88 0.38 -12.21 3.74
C PRO A 88 0.94 -13.03 2.57
N VAL A 89 2.22 -12.80 2.29
CA VAL A 89 3.01 -13.50 1.26
C VAL A 89 4.41 -13.75 1.80
N SER A 90 5.05 -14.84 1.36
CA SER A 90 6.43 -15.13 1.77
C SER A 90 7.37 -13.99 1.35
N GLY A 91 8.24 -13.56 2.26
CA GLY A 91 9.15 -12.43 2.06
C GLY A 91 8.58 -11.06 2.45
N LEU A 92 7.28 -10.95 2.76
CA LEU A 92 6.69 -9.70 3.27
C LEU A 92 7.25 -9.39 4.66
N TRP A 93 7.66 -8.15 4.89
CA TRP A 93 7.95 -7.66 6.24
C TRP A 93 6.67 -7.12 6.87
N ALA A 94 6.13 -7.85 7.85
CA ALA A 94 4.90 -7.49 8.55
C ALA A 94 5.18 -7.16 10.02
N CYS A 95 4.35 -6.30 10.61
CA CYS A 95 4.42 -5.97 12.03
C CYS A 95 3.84 -7.07 12.92
N ALA A 96 2.98 -7.92 12.37
CA ALA A 96 2.46 -9.09 13.04
C ALA A 96 2.48 -10.31 12.13
N ILE A 97 2.67 -11.47 12.75
CA ILE A 97 2.64 -12.76 12.08
C ILE A 97 1.17 -13.21 12.03
N PRO A 98 0.58 -13.37 10.84
CA PRO A 98 -0.80 -13.84 10.73
C PRO A 98 -0.92 -15.31 11.16
N PHE A 99 -2.13 -15.73 11.50
CA PHE A 99 -2.38 -17.12 11.92
C PHE A 99 -1.98 -18.11 10.81
N GLY A 100 -1.25 -19.17 11.18
CA GLY A 100 -0.77 -20.19 10.24
C GLY A 100 0.51 -19.82 9.49
N TRP A 101 1.10 -18.65 9.74
CA TRP A 101 2.37 -18.24 9.17
C TRP A 101 3.51 -18.36 10.18
N THR A 102 4.74 -18.49 9.67
CA THR A 102 5.96 -18.33 10.46
C THR A 102 6.78 -17.15 9.91
N TYR A 103 7.97 -16.95 10.48
CA TYR A 103 8.92 -15.95 10.00
C TYR A 103 10.33 -16.53 9.99
N ASP A 104 11.17 -16.03 9.08
CA ASP A 104 12.57 -16.46 8.99
C ASP A 104 13.53 -15.37 9.51
N SER A 105 13.09 -14.12 9.57
CA SER A 105 13.94 -12.98 9.95
C SER A 105 13.17 -11.91 10.73
N VAL A 106 13.89 -11.17 11.59
CA VAL A 106 13.34 -10.07 12.39
C VAL A 106 14.21 -8.83 12.21
N ARG A 107 13.61 -7.64 12.13
CA ARG A 107 14.34 -6.36 12.12
C ARG A 107 13.66 -5.32 12.99
N SER A 108 14.43 -4.44 13.60
CA SER A 108 13.88 -3.28 14.31
C SER A 108 13.34 -2.23 13.34
N THR A 109 12.26 -1.56 13.73
CA THR A 109 11.63 -0.50 12.94
C THR A 109 10.76 0.39 13.81
N SER A 110 10.53 1.62 13.37
CA SER A 110 9.56 2.54 13.98
C SER A 110 8.16 2.45 13.35
N VAL A 111 8.02 1.81 12.19
CA VAL A 111 6.75 1.83 11.42
C VAL A 111 5.64 0.97 12.03
N CYS A 112 5.99 0.04 12.93
CA CYS A 112 5.03 -0.80 13.63
C CYS A 112 4.51 -0.19 14.94
N GLY A 113 4.91 1.05 15.23
CA GLY A 113 4.59 1.75 16.47
C GLY A 113 5.57 1.44 17.60
N SER A 114 5.44 2.22 18.68
CA SER A 114 6.39 2.22 19.81
C SER A 114 6.29 0.96 20.68
N THR A 115 5.12 0.33 20.74
CA THR A 115 4.85 -0.85 21.58
C THR A 115 5.41 -2.13 20.96
N SER A 116 5.57 -2.18 19.64
CA SER A 116 6.11 -3.34 18.93
C SER A 116 7.01 -2.87 17.79
N PRO A 117 8.24 -2.44 18.10
CA PRO A 117 9.15 -1.82 17.14
C PRO A 117 9.90 -2.85 16.27
N TYR A 118 9.22 -3.91 15.84
CA TYR A 118 9.80 -5.00 15.06
C TYR A 118 8.94 -5.37 13.87
N GLN A 119 9.60 -5.75 12.78
CA GLN A 119 8.98 -6.46 11.66
C GLN A 119 9.53 -7.87 11.54
N TYR A 120 8.67 -8.76 11.08
CA TYR A 120 8.93 -10.16 10.86
C TYR A 120 8.82 -10.43 9.35
N ARG A 121 9.83 -11.06 8.76
CA ARG A 121 9.77 -11.50 7.37
C ARG A 121 8.99 -12.81 7.31
N LEU A 122 7.80 -12.75 6.72
CA LEU A 122 6.87 -13.86 6.68
C LEU A 122 7.39 -15.01 5.83
N LEU A 123 7.11 -16.22 6.30
CA LEU A 123 7.34 -17.48 5.61
C LEU A 123 6.08 -18.32 5.77
N GLY A 124 5.47 -18.71 4.66
CA GLY A 124 4.26 -19.54 4.59
C GLY A 124 4.55 -21.01 4.35
#